data_AF-A0A1T3EW68-F1
#
_entry.id   AF-A0A1T3EW68-F1
#
_cell.length_a   1.000
_cell.length_b   1.000
_cell.length_c   1.000
_cell.angle_alpha   90.00
_cell.angle_beta   90.00
_cell.angle_gamma   90.00
#
_symmetry.space_group_name_H-M   'P 1'
#
loop_
_entity.id
_entity.type
_entity.pdbx_description
1 polymer ?
#
loop_
_entity_poly.entity_id
_entity_poly.type
_entity_poly.pdbx_seq_one_letter_code
_entity_poly.pdbx_strand_id
1 'polypeptide(L)'
;MLWKDFVSLSEKNINTIGTNEKLSVLNLLKGIKNANWWYHHVNQTPEAVRKIFSKFNTQYIEELIISFSRIGLKNWTNKELEKAWKFDLDYENYKPSDGTNDPYIRYTGFAYYLEKEKKYRVGTALFSYDSPSVITPYNEKEIGNRIEQPFSPMKMVLQEGKTLYIPCFVAEYFTNKKISEVFWILLNNIASGLLPELGAGIARGTAILARIFNGRKIRTVEELIEFLEKIDQNVMAEDLEKVGIQALFRGTTRSTNGDLFIGNINSIEYGASTSTDPIRAIIFAIESSSKSGTKGVLQIYIPKNLKGLNLQAPNFRVSKELEVIVNTSPENLSNFTVKEIPIKDARKLVEKVYGISLDTKISNTQRANELLAEITKLTPKQASEFYKEVIKLKK
;
A
#
# COMPACT_ATOMS: atom_id res chain seq x y z
N MET A 1 23.10 -21.88 11.41
CA MET A 1 22.48 -23.16 11.78
C MET A 1 20.97 -22.94 11.75
N LEU A 2 20.36 -23.02 10.55
CA LEU A 2 18.93 -22.71 10.34
C LEU A 2 18.30 -23.65 9.28
N TRP A 3 18.98 -23.89 8.15
CA TRP A 3 18.43 -24.76 7.07
C TRP A 3 18.43 -26.24 7.42
N LYS A 4 19.52 -26.78 7.98
CA LYS A 4 19.60 -28.19 8.39
C LYS A 4 18.51 -28.54 9.44
N ASP A 5 18.22 -27.61 10.34
CA ASP A 5 17.18 -27.78 11.36
C ASP A 5 15.79 -27.77 10.72
N PHE A 6 15.55 -26.87 9.75
CA PHE A 6 14.31 -26.84 8.97
C PHE A 6 14.09 -28.13 8.16
N VAL A 7 15.13 -28.65 7.50
CA VAL A 7 15.09 -29.94 6.80
C VAL A 7 14.85 -31.09 7.79
N SER A 8 15.48 -31.07 8.97
CA SER A 8 15.23 -32.09 9.99
C SER A 8 13.76 -32.08 10.46
N LEU A 9 13.18 -30.89 10.65
CA LEU A 9 11.76 -30.71 10.96
C LEU A 9 10.85 -31.15 9.80
N SER A 10 11.29 -31.02 8.54
CA SER A 10 10.53 -31.49 7.39
C SER A 10 10.45 -33.02 7.30
N GLU A 11 11.37 -33.75 7.91
CA GLU A 11 11.36 -35.23 7.93
C GLU A 11 10.68 -35.84 9.17
N LYS A 12 10.43 -35.07 10.24
CA LYS A 12 9.79 -35.56 11.48
C LYS A 12 8.27 -35.33 11.50
N ASN A 13 7.50 -36.18 12.17
CA ASN A 13 6.07 -35.92 12.41
C ASN A 13 5.90 -34.76 13.39
N ILE A 14 4.88 -33.91 13.19
CA ILE A 14 4.59 -32.80 14.11
C ILE A 14 4.09 -33.37 15.43
N ASN A 15 4.89 -33.24 16.48
CA ASN A 15 4.43 -33.43 17.85
C ASN A 15 3.84 -32.10 18.36
N THR A 16 2.61 -32.14 18.88
CA THR A 16 1.96 -30.98 19.53
C THR A 16 1.85 -31.15 21.04
N ILE A 17 2.35 -32.26 21.60
CA ILE A 17 2.37 -32.54 23.03
C ILE A 17 3.73 -32.08 23.59
N GLY A 18 3.71 -31.07 24.45
CA GLY A 18 4.92 -30.46 25.04
C GLY A 18 5.42 -29.25 24.25
N THR A 19 6.13 -29.47 23.15
CA THR A 19 6.65 -28.39 22.29
C THR A 19 5.80 -28.28 21.04
N ASN A 20 5.18 -27.12 20.80
CA ASN A 20 4.43 -26.89 19.56
C ASN A 20 5.42 -26.71 18.39
N GLU A 21 5.72 -27.79 17.67
CA GLU A 21 6.71 -27.78 16.59
C GLU A 21 6.30 -26.84 15.42
N LYS A 22 5.01 -26.52 15.26
CA LYS A 22 4.55 -25.49 14.30
C LYS A 22 5.04 -24.10 14.69
N LEU A 23 4.96 -23.74 15.97
CA LEU A 23 5.54 -22.48 16.48
C LEU A 23 7.06 -22.47 16.36
N SER A 24 7.72 -23.62 16.49
CA SER A 24 9.17 -23.74 16.31
C SER A 24 9.58 -23.43 14.87
N VAL A 25 8.86 -23.98 13.88
CA VAL A 25 9.05 -23.65 12.46
C VAL A 25 8.81 -22.16 12.21
N LEU A 26 7.73 -21.57 12.75
CA LEU A 26 7.44 -20.14 12.58
C LEU A 26 8.51 -19.26 13.22
N ASN A 27 8.99 -19.60 14.41
CA ASN A 27 10.06 -18.88 15.10
C ASN A 27 11.39 -18.97 14.35
N LEU A 28 11.69 -20.14 13.75
CA LEU A 28 12.86 -20.29 12.87
C LEU A 28 12.76 -19.36 11.66
N LEU A 29 11.60 -19.30 11.01
CA LEU A 29 11.38 -18.41 9.85
C LEU A 29 11.46 -16.93 10.25
N LYS A 30 10.85 -16.54 11.38
CA LYS A 30 10.92 -15.17 11.94
C LYS A 30 12.35 -14.78 12.32
N GLY A 31 13.18 -15.75 12.72
CA GLY A 31 14.58 -15.57 13.10
C GLY A 31 15.58 -15.50 11.92
N ILE A 32 15.12 -15.61 10.67
CA ILE A 32 16.01 -15.53 9.50
C ILE A 32 16.59 -14.13 9.36
N LYS A 33 17.89 -13.98 9.67
CA LYS A 33 18.63 -12.73 9.51
C LYS A 33 19.08 -12.47 8.06
N ASN A 34 19.30 -13.53 7.28
CA ASN A 34 19.73 -13.44 5.88
C ASN A 34 18.68 -14.08 4.96
N ALA A 35 17.73 -13.28 4.49
CA ALA A 35 16.65 -13.71 3.62
C ALA A 35 17.15 -14.24 2.26
N ASN A 36 18.23 -13.67 1.72
CA ASN A 36 18.81 -14.09 0.44
C ASN A 36 19.41 -15.49 0.52
N TRP A 37 20.14 -15.79 1.59
CA TRP A 37 20.65 -17.13 1.85
C TRP A 37 19.52 -18.17 1.91
N TRP A 38 18.40 -17.84 2.57
CA TRP A 38 17.23 -18.72 2.64
C TRP A 38 16.56 -18.92 1.29
N TYR A 39 16.35 -17.82 0.55
CA TYR A 39 15.80 -17.80 -0.80
C TYR A 39 16.56 -18.76 -1.72
N HIS A 40 17.89 -18.73 -1.70
CA HIS A 40 18.72 -19.63 -2.50
C HIS A 40 18.56 -21.11 -2.12
N HIS A 41 18.53 -21.43 -0.82
CA HIS A 41 18.41 -22.83 -0.37
C HIS A 41 17.08 -23.46 -0.76
N VAL A 42 15.97 -22.73 -0.60
CA VAL A 42 14.64 -23.23 -0.97
C VAL A 42 14.54 -23.44 -2.48
N ASN A 43 15.12 -22.55 -3.29
CA ASN A 43 15.13 -22.73 -4.74
C ASN A 43 15.91 -23.97 -5.19
N GLN A 44 16.89 -24.42 -4.40
CA GLN A 44 17.66 -25.63 -4.67
C GLN A 44 17.03 -26.90 -4.10
N THR A 45 16.22 -26.79 -3.05
CA THR A 45 15.62 -27.95 -2.36
C THR A 45 14.20 -27.61 -1.86
N PRO A 46 13.23 -27.44 -2.78
CA PRO A 46 11.86 -27.06 -2.41
C PRO A 46 11.08 -28.17 -1.69
N GLU A 47 11.51 -29.42 -1.78
CA GLU A 47 10.81 -30.59 -1.22
C GLU A 47 10.64 -30.49 0.30
N ALA A 48 11.65 -29.98 1.01
CA ALA A 48 11.57 -29.75 2.44
C ALA A 48 10.46 -28.74 2.80
N VAL A 49 10.30 -27.69 1.98
CA VAL A 49 9.24 -26.69 2.17
C VAL A 49 7.87 -27.31 1.90
N ARG A 50 7.71 -28.08 0.82
CA ARG A 50 6.45 -28.78 0.52
C ARG A 50 6.02 -29.71 1.66
N LYS A 51 6.96 -30.48 2.21
CA LYS A 51 6.73 -31.35 3.38
C LYS A 51 6.33 -30.58 4.64
N ILE A 52 6.80 -29.34 4.81
CA ILE A 52 6.38 -28.50 5.94
C ILE A 52 4.96 -27.97 5.73
N PHE A 53 4.63 -27.48 4.54
CA PHE A 53 3.29 -26.98 4.21
C PHE A 53 2.20 -28.03 4.44
N SER A 54 2.45 -29.28 4.06
CA SER A 54 1.47 -30.38 4.24
C SER A 54 1.16 -30.71 5.70
N LYS A 55 1.96 -30.24 6.66
CA LYS A 55 1.80 -30.52 8.09
C LYS A 55 1.12 -29.38 8.85
N PHE A 56 0.93 -28.20 8.23
CA PHE A 56 0.28 -27.06 8.87
C PHE A 56 -1.25 -27.14 8.72
N ASN A 57 -1.97 -26.74 9.77
CA ASN A 57 -3.43 -26.61 9.73
C ASN A 57 -3.82 -25.13 9.52
N THR A 58 -5.12 -24.88 9.33
CA THR A 58 -5.66 -23.55 9.07
C THR A 58 -5.31 -22.50 10.14
N GLN A 59 -5.09 -22.91 11.39
CA GLN A 59 -4.72 -22.00 12.48
C GLN A 59 -3.34 -21.34 12.30
N TYR A 60 -2.36 -22.06 11.74
CA TYR A 60 -0.96 -21.58 11.65
C TYR A 60 -0.50 -21.34 10.21
N ILE A 61 -1.29 -21.76 9.21
CA ILE A 61 -0.89 -21.68 7.80
C ILE A 61 -0.77 -20.22 7.33
N GLU A 62 -1.57 -19.30 7.87
CA GLU A 62 -1.49 -17.88 7.55
C GLU A 62 -0.10 -17.31 7.88
N GLU A 63 0.39 -17.52 9.11
CA GLU A 63 1.71 -17.05 9.52
C GLU A 63 2.85 -17.71 8.73
N LEU A 64 2.68 -18.97 8.34
CA LEU A 64 3.66 -19.69 7.51
C LEU A 64 3.78 -19.03 6.13
N ILE A 65 2.63 -18.80 5.47
CA ILE A 65 2.55 -18.15 4.16
C ILE A 65 3.14 -16.75 4.23
N ILE A 66 2.71 -15.95 5.23
CA ILE A 66 3.23 -14.59 5.44
C ILE A 66 4.76 -14.64 5.56
N SER A 67 5.31 -15.54 6.37
CA SER A 67 6.76 -15.64 6.56
C SER A 67 7.52 -15.90 5.25
N PHE A 68 7.03 -16.81 4.41
CA PHE A 68 7.64 -17.10 3.12
C PHE A 68 7.48 -15.97 2.11
N SER A 69 6.31 -15.34 2.05
CA SER A 69 6.08 -14.17 1.19
C SER A 69 7.00 -13.02 1.56
N ARG A 70 7.24 -12.77 2.85
CA ARG A 70 8.18 -11.74 3.33
C ARG A 70 9.63 -12.01 2.93
N ILE A 71 10.04 -13.27 2.96
CA ILE A 71 11.36 -13.68 2.44
C ILE A 71 11.44 -13.42 0.93
N GLY A 72 10.37 -13.75 0.20
CA GLY A 72 10.26 -13.46 -1.23
C GLY A 72 10.36 -11.96 -1.52
N LEU A 73 9.57 -11.13 -0.85
CA LEU A 73 9.54 -9.67 -1.05
C LEU A 73 10.87 -8.98 -0.82
N LYS A 74 11.71 -9.52 0.07
CA LYS A 74 13.07 -9.02 0.32
C LYS A 74 14.06 -9.36 -0.79
N ASN A 75 13.73 -10.30 -1.69
CA ASN A 75 14.63 -10.80 -2.73
C ASN A 75 14.10 -10.58 -4.15
N TRP A 76 12.79 -10.44 -4.33
CA TRP A 76 12.20 -10.17 -5.63
C TRP A 76 12.51 -8.76 -6.07
N THR A 77 13.03 -8.66 -7.29
CA THR A 77 13.19 -7.39 -7.95
C THR A 77 11.85 -6.83 -8.35
N ASN A 78 11.87 -5.54 -8.61
CA ASN A 78 10.69 -4.85 -9.04
C ASN A 78 10.12 -5.44 -10.35
N LYS A 79 11.00 -5.60 -11.34
CA LYS A 79 10.65 -6.21 -12.63
C LYS A 79 10.01 -7.59 -12.49
N GLU A 80 10.42 -8.40 -11.51
CA GLU A 80 9.84 -9.71 -11.26
C GLU A 80 8.42 -9.61 -10.69
N LEU A 81 8.12 -8.71 -9.74
CA LEU A 81 6.74 -8.55 -9.26
C LEU A 81 5.81 -7.92 -10.32
N GLU A 82 6.34 -7.05 -11.18
CA GLU A 82 5.56 -6.47 -12.30
C GLU A 82 5.14 -7.55 -13.30
N LYS A 83 6.08 -8.44 -13.59
CA LYS A 83 5.90 -9.60 -14.47
C LYS A 83 5.33 -10.81 -13.73
N ALA A 84 5.00 -10.68 -12.45
CA ALA A 84 4.47 -11.78 -11.67
C ALA A 84 3.16 -12.24 -12.29
N TRP A 85 3.00 -13.55 -12.30
CA TRP A 85 1.90 -14.18 -12.98
C TRP A 85 0.64 -14.08 -12.15
N LYS A 86 -0.46 -13.74 -12.81
CA LYS A 86 -1.76 -13.71 -12.16
C LYS A 86 -2.20 -15.16 -11.95
N PHE A 87 -2.28 -15.56 -10.68
CA PHE A 87 -2.77 -16.88 -10.29
C PHE A 87 -4.30 -16.98 -10.42
N ASP A 88 -5.01 -15.85 -10.50
CA ASP A 88 -6.47 -15.79 -10.66
C ASP A 88 -6.89 -15.15 -12.01
N LEU A 89 -8.02 -15.53 -12.57
CA LEU A 89 -8.62 -14.82 -13.71
C LEU A 89 -9.46 -13.63 -13.23
N ASP A 90 -9.73 -12.69 -14.13
CA ASP A 90 -10.82 -11.73 -13.92
C ASP A 90 -12.12 -12.40 -14.38
N TYR A 91 -13.17 -12.40 -13.54
CA TYR A 91 -14.46 -13.00 -13.87
C TYR A 91 -15.01 -12.47 -15.21
N GLU A 92 -14.82 -11.17 -15.46
CA GLU A 92 -15.27 -10.51 -16.68
C GLU A 92 -14.59 -11.03 -17.96
N ASN A 93 -13.38 -11.60 -17.85
CA ASN A 93 -12.64 -12.12 -19.00
C ASN A 93 -13.09 -13.52 -19.45
N TYR A 94 -13.96 -14.19 -18.70
CA TYR A 94 -14.31 -15.60 -18.91
C TYR A 94 -15.79 -15.91 -18.67
N LYS A 95 -16.61 -14.87 -18.48
CA LYS A 95 -18.07 -15.01 -18.46
C LYS A 95 -18.52 -15.49 -19.84
N PRO A 96 -19.35 -16.55 -19.95
CA PRO A 96 -19.89 -16.97 -21.23
C PRO A 96 -20.67 -15.83 -21.89
N SER A 97 -20.50 -15.70 -23.21
CA SER A 97 -21.02 -14.58 -24.02
C SER A 97 -22.55 -14.51 -24.08
N ASP A 98 -23.24 -15.56 -23.65
CA ASP A 98 -24.70 -15.64 -23.59
C ASP A 98 -25.30 -14.94 -22.35
N GLY A 99 -24.47 -14.43 -21.44
CA GLY A 99 -24.92 -13.64 -20.30
C GLY A 99 -25.58 -14.45 -19.18
N THR A 100 -25.65 -15.78 -19.32
CA THR A 100 -26.19 -16.68 -18.30
C THR A 100 -25.21 -16.76 -17.13
N ASN A 101 -25.55 -16.10 -16.02
CA ASN A 101 -24.89 -16.35 -14.73
C ASN A 101 -25.30 -17.75 -14.28
N ASP A 102 -24.56 -18.77 -14.70
CA ASP A 102 -24.72 -20.09 -14.12
C ASP A 102 -24.10 -20.09 -12.72
N PRO A 103 -24.91 -20.19 -11.63
CA PRO A 103 -24.41 -20.20 -10.25
C PRO A 103 -23.53 -21.42 -9.95
N TYR A 104 -23.48 -22.37 -10.89
CA TYR A 104 -22.67 -23.57 -10.84
C TYR A 104 -21.33 -23.43 -11.56
N ILE A 105 -20.93 -22.25 -12.03
CA ILE A 105 -19.58 -22.04 -12.58
C ILE A 105 -18.63 -21.53 -11.49
N ARG A 106 -17.53 -22.25 -11.24
CA ARG A 106 -16.43 -21.82 -10.37
C ARG A 106 -15.13 -21.72 -11.16
N TYR A 107 -14.34 -20.70 -10.85
CA TYR A 107 -13.01 -20.48 -11.39
C TYR A 107 -11.98 -20.75 -10.28
N THR A 108 -10.88 -21.43 -10.57
CA THR A 108 -9.72 -21.45 -9.67
C THR A 108 -8.42 -21.37 -10.43
N GLY A 109 -7.45 -20.67 -9.83
CA GLY A 109 -6.05 -20.87 -10.14
C GLY A 109 -5.59 -22.27 -9.74
N PHE A 110 -4.67 -22.83 -10.50
CA PHE A 110 -3.92 -24.02 -10.12
C PHE A 110 -2.43 -23.79 -10.34
N ALA A 111 -1.61 -24.38 -9.48
CA ALA A 111 -0.18 -24.47 -9.66
C ALA A 111 0.31 -25.87 -9.25
N TYR A 112 1.08 -26.52 -10.09
CA TYR A 112 1.66 -27.83 -9.76
C TYR A 112 3.09 -27.96 -10.29
N TYR A 113 3.89 -28.78 -9.61
CA TYR A 113 5.26 -29.04 -9.99
C TYR A 113 5.37 -30.32 -10.82
N LEU A 114 5.91 -30.20 -12.03
CA LEU A 114 6.25 -31.33 -12.88
C LEU A 114 7.67 -31.79 -12.56
N GLU A 115 7.78 -32.83 -11.72
CA GLU A 115 9.06 -33.34 -11.22
C GLU A 115 10.04 -33.73 -12.35
N LYS A 116 9.54 -34.39 -13.41
CA LYS A 116 10.36 -34.79 -14.57
C LYS A 116 10.91 -33.61 -15.35
N GLU A 117 10.12 -32.54 -15.49
CA GLU A 117 10.52 -31.33 -16.20
C GLU A 117 11.25 -30.32 -15.31
N LYS A 118 11.23 -30.54 -13.99
CA LYS A 118 11.66 -29.62 -12.94
C LYS A 118 11.06 -28.22 -13.08
N LYS A 119 9.79 -28.15 -13.51
CA LYS A 119 9.11 -26.90 -13.83
C LYS A 119 7.75 -26.81 -13.17
N TYR A 120 7.35 -25.60 -12.85
CA TYR A 120 6.00 -25.30 -12.39
C TYR A 120 5.09 -25.02 -13.58
N ARG A 121 3.91 -25.63 -13.56
CA ARG A 121 2.78 -25.26 -14.40
C ARG A 121 1.81 -24.47 -13.55
N VAL A 122 1.35 -23.37 -14.11
CA VAL A 122 0.33 -22.53 -13.52
C VAL A 122 -0.72 -22.28 -14.58
N GLY A 123 -1.98 -22.29 -14.16
CA GLY A 123 -3.07 -21.99 -15.04
C GLY A 123 -4.32 -21.68 -14.25
N THR A 124 -5.41 -21.61 -15.00
CA THR A 124 -6.75 -21.42 -14.49
C THR A 124 -7.63 -22.54 -15.01
N ALA A 125 -8.56 -22.98 -14.20
CA ALA A 125 -9.55 -23.97 -14.59
C ALA A 125 -10.96 -23.44 -14.32
N LEU A 126 -11.84 -23.68 -15.30
CA LEU A 126 -13.28 -23.47 -15.21
C LEU A 126 -13.97 -24.79 -14.84
N PHE A 127 -14.76 -24.77 -13.77
CA PHE A 127 -15.57 -25.89 -13.34
C PHE A 127 -17.05 -25.52 -13.47
N SER A 128 -17.79 -26.19 -14.35
CA SER A 128 -19.25 -26.19 -14.31
C SER A 128 -19.73 -27.34 -13.42
N TYR A 129 -20.75 -27.08 -12.60
CA TYR A 129 -21.35 -28.09 -11.72
C TYR A 129 -22.76 -28.42 -12.22
N ASP A 130 -22.90 -29.38 -13.12
CA ASP A 130 -24.23 -29.88 -13.53
C ASP A 130 -24.91 -30.66 -12.38
N SER A 131 -24.15 -31.10 -11.36
CA SER A 131 -24.62 -31.79 -10.15
C SER A 131 -23.53 -31.79 -9.06
N PRO A 132 -23.86 -31.79 -7.75
CA PRO A 132 -22.90 -31.70 -6.63
C PRO A 132 -21.83 -32.81 -6.55
N SER A 133 -21.91 -33.86 -7.37
CA SER A 133 -21.08 -35.07 -7.29
C SER A 133 -20.04 -35.26 -8.39
N VAL A 134 -20.01 -34.45 -9.46
CA VAL A 134 -18.99 -34.57 -10.52
C VAL A 134 -18.39 -33.19 -10.83
N ILE A 135 -17.11 -33.03 -10.47
CA ILE A 135 -16.30 -31.89 -10.83
C ILE A 135 -15.43 -32.35 -12.01
N THR A 136 -15.83 -32.04 -13.23
CA THR A 136 -14.97 -32.22 -14.41
C THR A 136 -14.60 -30.84 -14.94
N PRO A 137 -13.31 -30.46 -14.95
CA PRO A 137 -12.91 -29.18 -15.53
C PRO A 137 -13.28 -29.20 -17.01
N TYR A 138 -14.20 -28.32 -17.41
CA TYR A 138 -14.65 -28.29 -18.80
C TYR A 138 -13.62 -27.59 -19.69
N ASN A 139 -12.80 -26.70 -19.10
CA ASN A 139 -11.76 -25.94 -19.81
C ASN A 139 -10.63 -25.55 -18.84
N GLU A 140 -9.51 -26.27 -18.89
CA GLU A 140 -8.26 -25.81 -18.30
C GLU A 140 -7.52 -24.93 -19.31
N LYS A 141 -7.03 -23.79 -18.85
CA LYS A 141 -6.16 -22.92 -19.64
C LYS A 141 -4.89 -22.69 -18.85
N GLU A 142 -3.79 -23.27 -19.33
CA GLU A 142 -2.47 -22.84 -18.89
C GLU A 142 -2.25 -21.39 -19.33
N ILE A 143 -1.77 -20.56 -18.40
CA ILE A 143 -1.51 -19.14 -18.66
C ILE A 143 -0.01 -18.89 -18.48
N GLY A 144 0.66 -18.41 -19.53
CA GLY A 144 2.05 -17.97 -19.48
C GLY A 144 3.12 -19.04 -19.81
N ASN A 145 4.40 -18.62 -19.76
CA ASN A 145 5.62 -19.43 -20.01
C ASN A 145 6.19 -20.15 -18.76
N ARG A 146 6.24 -21.49 -18.71
CA ARG A 146 6.80 -22.32 -17.59
C ARG A 146 7.72 -21.62 -16.56
N ILE A 147 7.36 -21.70 -15.28
CA ILE A 147 8.17 -21.14 -14.18
C ILE A 147 9.23 -22.15 -13.74
N GLU A 148 10.47 -21.68 -13.57
CA GLU A 148 11.62 -22.55 -13.26
C GLU A 148 12.02 -22.54 -11.77
N GLN A 149 11.66 -21.50 -11.00
CA GLN A 149 12.09 -21.37 -9.60
C GLN A 149 10.90 -21.42 -8.63
N PRO A 150 11.01 -22.19 -7.52
CA PRO A 150 10.00 -22.24 -6.46
C PRO A 150 9.62 -20.88 -5.91
N PHE A 151 10.61 -20.01 -5.71
CA PHE A 151 10.38 -18.67 -5.19
C PHE A 151 9.93 -17.66 -6.24
N SER A 152 9.73 -17.98 -7.52
CA SER A 152 9.24 -16.97 -8.48
C SER A 152 7.93 -16.31 -7.99
N PRO A 153 7.77 -14.98 -8.13
CA PRO A 153 6.61 -14.29 -7.57
C PRO A 153 5.34 -14.55 -8.38
N MET A 154 4.26 -14.83 -7.66
CA MET A 154 2.90 -14.96 -8.15
C MET A 154 2.05 -13.83 -7.58
N LYS A 155 1.13 -13.27 -8.37
CA LYS A 155 0.18 -12.24 -7.94
C LYS A 155 -1.24 -12.78 -7.91
N MET A 156 -1.96 -12.42 -6.86
CA MET A 156 -3.39 -12.68 -6.68
C MET A 156 -4.10 -11.36 -6.47
N VAL A 157 -5.27 -11.19 -7.09
CA VAL A 157 -6.12 -10.02 -6.85
C VAL A 157 -7.27 -10.50 -5.98
N LEU A 158 -7.38 -9.93 -4.79
CA LEU A 158 -8.41 -10.28 -3.81
C LEU A 158 -9.61 -9.33 -3.95
N GLN A 159 -10.60 -9.53 -3.09
CA GLN A 159 -11.73 -8.61 -2.95
C GLN A 159 -11.23 -7.18 -2.68
N GLU A 160 -11.99 -6.19 -3.17
CA GLU A 160 -11.66 -4.76 -3.05
C GLU A 160 -10.38 -4.33 -3.82
N GLY A 161 -9.88 -5.17 -4.74
CA GLY A 161 -8.73 -4.84 -5.59
C GLY A 161 -7.37 -4.96 -4.90
N LYS A 162 -7.33 -5.49 -3.68
CA LYS A 162 -6.08 -5.73 -2.94
C LYS A 162 -5.21 -6.76 -3.68
N THR A 163 -3.93 -6.46 -3.84
CA THR A 163 -2.98 -7.38 -4.50
C THR A 163 -2.12 -8.09 -3.48
N LEU A 164 -2.08 -9.41 -3.58
CA LEU A 164 -1.25 -10.30 -2.77
C LEU A 164 -0.13 -10.89 -3.64
N TYR A 165 1.10 -10.88 -3.14
CA TYR A 165 2.23 -11.58 -3.76
C TYR A 165 2.71 -12.74 -2.89
N ILE A 166 2.85 -13.91 -3.52
CA ILE A 166 3.27 -15.16 -2.88
C ILE A 166 4.32 -15.88 -3.75
N PRO A 167 5.19 -16.72 -3.17
CA PRO A 167 6.05 -17.61 -3.94
C PRO A 167 5.24 -18.64 -4.75
N CYS A 168 5.76 -19.09 -5.89
CA CYS A 168 5.12 -20.09 -6.73
C CYS A 168 4.82 -21.41 -5.99
N PHE A 169 5.69 -21.86 -5.09
CA PHE A 169 5.41 -23.05 -4.25
C PHE A 169 4.29 -22.83 -3.22
N VAL A 170 3.97 -21.58 -2.85
CA VAL A 170 2.81 -21.27 -2.01
C VAL A 170 1.53 -21.33 -2.84
N ALA A 171 1.59 -20.86 -4.09
CA ALA A 171 0.48 -21.03 -5.03
C ALA A 171 0.17 -22.52 -5.25
N GLU A 172 1.19 -23.38 -5.29
CA GLU A 172 1.04 -24.85 -5.35
C GLU A 172 0.15 -25.37 -4.22
N TYR A 173 0.36 -24.90 -2.99
CA TYR A 173 -0.42 -25.32 -1.81
C TYR A 173 -1.92 -24.98 -1.92
N PHE A 174 -2.27 -23.91 -2.61
CA PHE A 174 -3.67 -23.52 -2.79
C PHE A 174 -4.41 -24.37 -3.82
N THR A 175 -3.68 -25.19 -4.59
CA THR A 175 -4.30 -26.12 -5.51
C THR A 175 -4.95 -27.24 -4.71
N ASN A 176 -6.27 -27.40 -4.90
CA ASN A 176 -7.07 -28.56 -4.51
C ASN A 176 -7.89 -28.48 -3.20
N LYS A 177 -8.59 -27.38 -2.95
CA LYS A 177 -9.86 -27.40 -2.21
C LYS A 177 -10.87 -26.46 -2.85
N LYS A 178 -12.14 -26.88 -2.92
CA LYS A 178 -13.28 -26.02 -3.31
C LYS A 178 -13.08 -24.64 -2.67
N ILE A 179 -12.91 -23.60 -3.49
CA ILE A 179 -12.86 -22.22 -3.02
C ILE A 179 -14.14 -21.98 -2.22
N SER A 180 -13.98 -21.87 -0.91
CA SER A 180 -15.05 -21.63 0.05
C SER A 180 -14.82 -20.26 0.68
N GLU A 181 -15.83 -19.70 1.32
CA GLU A 181 -15.74 -18.39 1.97
C GLU A 181 -14.55 -18.29 2.97
N VAL A 182 -14.27 -19.38 3.68
CA VAL A 182 -13.12 -19.51 4.60
C VAL A 182 -11.79 -19.32 3.88
N PHE A 183 -11.67 -19.75 2.63
CA PHE A 183 -10.46 -19.56 1.82
C PHE A 183 -10.23 -18.08 1.47
N TRP A 184 -11.29 -17.35 1.14
CA TRP A 184 -11.19 -15.92 0.87
C TRP A 184 -10.84 -15.11 2.12
N ILE A 185 -11.39 -15.48 3.28
CA ILE A 185 -11.04 -14.88 4.57
C ILE A 185 -9.54 -15.09 4.85
N LEU A 186 -9.03 -16.30 4.65
CA LEU A 186 -7.60 -16.62 4.83
C LEU A 186 -6.71 -15.74 3.95
N LEU A 187 -7.04 -15.61 2.65
CA LEU A 187 -6.27 -14.78 1.73
C LEU A 187 -6.33 -13.29 2.08
N ASN A 188 -7.49 -12.78 2.50
CA ASN A 188 -7.66 -11.39 2.92
C ASN A 188 -6.85 -11.08 4.20
N ASN A 189 -6.79 -12.01 5.15
CA ASN A 189 -5.93 -11.90 6.34
C ASN A 189 -4.44 -11.89 5.97
N ILE A 190 -4.03 -12.81 5.08
CA ILE A 190 -2.65 -12.88 4.58
C ILE A 190 -2.25 -11.58 3.87
N ALA A 191 -3.11 -11.06 2.99
CA ALA A 191 -2.87 -9.79 2.32
C ALA A 191 -2.72 -8.65 3.33
N SER A 192 -3.62 -8.56 4.30
CA SER A 192 -3.54 -7.55 5.37
C SER A 192 -2.21 -7.61 6.13
N GLY A 193 -1.69 -8.81 6.41
CA GLY A 193 -0.38 -9.01 7.06
C GLY A 193 0.84 -8.76 6.17
N LEU A 194 0.68 -8.70 4.84
CA LEU A 194 1.75 -8.50 3.86
C LEU A 194 1.76 -7.10 3.26
N LEU A 195 0.65 -6.37 3.24
CA LEU A 195 0.56 -4.99 2.76
C LEU A 195 1.67 -4.07 3.33
N PRO A 196 2.03 -4.14 4.63
CA PRO A 196 3.13 -3.33 5.17
C PRO A 196 4.51 -3.67 4.57
N GLU A 197 4.76 -4.92 4.20
CA GLU A 197 6.06 -5.36 3.64
C GLU A 197 6.11 -5.26 2.11
N LEU A 198 4.96 -5.37 1.44
CA LEU A 198 4.79 -4.96 0.06
C LEU A 198 5.18 -3.48 -0.09
N GLY A 199 4.75 -2.61 0.82
CA GLY A 199 5.15 -1.20 0.86
C GLY A 199 6.66 -0.95 0.96
N ALA A 200 7.44 -1.91 1.48
CA ALA A 200 8.90 -1.84 1.54
C ALA A 200 9.59 -2.37 0.25
N GLY A 201 9.01 -3.37 -0.41
CA GLY A 201 9.45 -3.87 -1.72
C GLY A 201 9.06 -2.95 -2.89
N ILE A 202 8.04 -2.11 -2.70
CA ILE A 202 7.64 -1.06 -3.64
C ILE A 202 8.54 0.18 -3.43
N ALA A 203 9.86 -0.02 -3.42
CA ALA A 203 10.88 0.97 -3.80
C ALA A 203 10.78 1.33 -5.31
N ARG A 204 9.56 1.30 -5.85
CA ARG A 204 9.17 1.43 -7.25
C ARG A 204 8.23 2.60 -7.46
N GLY A 205 7.64 3.15 -6.40
CA GLY A 205 7.01 4.47 -6.44
C GLY A 205 7.98 5.49 -7.04
N THR A 206 9.26 5.43 -6.65
CA THR A 206 10.36 6.24 -7.23
C THR A 206 10.51 6.11 -8.75
N ALA A 207 10.24 4.93 -9.34
CA ALA A 207 10.33 4.68 -10.79
C ALA A 207 9.08 5.12 -11.56
N ILE A 208 7.89 5.10 -10.92
CA ILE A 208 6.66 5.69 -11.47
C ILE A 208 6.81 7.22 -11.54
N LEU A 209 7.36 7.84 -10.49
CA LEU A 209 7.63 9.30 -10.42
C LEU A 209 8.62 9.75 -11.51
N ALA A 210 9.66 8.95 -11.79
CA ALA A 210 10.63 9.22 -12.86
C ALA A 210 10.03 9.04 -14.28
N ARG A 211 9.07 8.14 -14.46
CA ARG A 211 8.44 7.84 -15.77
C ARG A 211 7.34 8.82 -16.17
N ILE A 212 6.51 9.31 -15.25
CA ILE A 212 5.39 10.22 -15.59
C ILE A 212 5.91 11.54 -16.17
N PHE A 213 7.08 11.97 -15.73
CA PHE A 213 7.62 13.29 -16.08
C PHE A 213 9.00 13.24 -16.76
N ASN A 214 9.56 12.06 -17.07
CA ASN A 214 10.92 11.93 -17.60
C ASN A 214 11.98 12.72 -16.80
N GLY A 215 11.80 12.82 -15.48
CA GLY A 215 12.65 13.64 -14.60
C GLY A 215 12.42 15.16 -14.66
N ARG A 216 11.40 15.65 -15.40
CA ARG A 216 11.01 17.07 -15.39
C ARG A 216 10.22 17.41 -14.12
N LYS A 217 10.33 18.66 -13.66
CA LYS A 217 9.51 19.18 -12.56
C LYS A 217 8.10 19.52 -13.08
N ILE A 218 7.10 19.34 -12.21
CA ILE A 218 5.72 19.75 -12.43
C ILE A 218 5.66 21.28 -12.56
N ARG A 219 4.98 21.78 -13.60
CA ARG A 219 4.91 23.22 -13.91
C ARG A 219 3.50 23.79 -13.80
N THR A 220 2.48 22.98 -14.06
CA THR A 220 1.08 23.44 -14.02
C THR A 220 0.29 22.78 -12.90
N VAL A 221 -0.92 23.30 -12.64
CA VAL A 221 -1.84 22.72 -11.64
C VAL A 221 -2.42 21.40 -12.16
N GLU A 222 -2.68 21.30 -13.46
CA GLU A 222 -3.24 20.09 -14.09
C GLU A 222 -2.25 18.93 -13.99
N GLU A 223 -0.96 19.19 -14.27
CA GLU A 223 0.12 18.22 -14.07
C GLU A 223 0.25 17.80 -12.60
N LEU A 224 0.03 18.75 -11.67
CA LEU A 224 0.04 18.47 -10.24
C LEU A 224 -1.14 17.59 -9.85
N ILE A 225 -2.35 17.86 -10.33
CA ILE A 225 -3.54 17.06 -10.02
C ILE A 225 -3.36 15.64 -10.55
N GLU A 226 -2.97 15.49 -11.82
CA GLU A 226 -2.72 14.19 -12.43
C GLU A 226 -1.65 13.39 -11.68
N PHE A 227 -0.64 14.10 -11.16
CA PHE A 227 0.39 13.52 -10.31
C PHE A 227 -0.18 13.03 -8.97
N LEU A 228 -0.90 13.90 -8.26
CA LEU A 228 -1.45 13.59 -6.94
C LEU A 228 -2.45 12.44 -7.01
N GLU A 229 -3.30 12.38 -8.04
CA GLU A 229 -4.26 11.29 -8.29
C GLU A 229 -3.59 9.92 -8.43
N LYS A 230 -2.30 9.89 -8.79
CA LYS A 230 -1.49 8.67 -8.96
C LYS A 230 -0.64 8.34 -7.73
N ILE A 231 -0.64 9.19 -6.70
CA ILE A 231 0.05 8.89 -5.43
C ILE A 231 -0.68 7.74 -4.75
N ASP A 232 0.10 6.84 -4.17
CA ASP A 232 -0.38 5.80 -3.29
C ASP A 232 0.59 5.63 -2.11
N GLN A 233 0.35 4.60 -1.30
CA GLN A 233 1.15 4.26 -0.14
C GLN A 233 2.60 3.85 -0.42
N ASN A 234 3.02 3.83 -1.68
CA ASN A 234 4.35 3.42 -2.10
C ASN A 234 5.25 4.59 -2.50
N VAL A 235 4.71 5.80 -2.52
CA VAL A 235 5.50 7.02 -2.74
C VAL A 235 6.11 7.46 -1.42
N MET A 236 7.43 7.63 -1.38
CA MET A 236 8.08 8.22 -0.22
C MET A 236 7.84 9.73 -0.20
N ALA A 237 7.56 10.29 0.97
CA ALA A 237 7.34 11.73 1.10
C ALA A 237 8.55 12.54 0.57
N GLU A 238 9.78 12.08 0.81
CA GLU A 238 11.00 12.73 0.31
C GLU A 238 11.09 12.80 -1.22
N ASP A 239 10.39 11.93 -1.96
CA ASP A 239 10.41 11.92 -3.42
C ASP A 239 9.62 13.08 -4.04
N LEU A 240 8.75 13.75 -3.27
CA LEU A 240 8.01 14.92 -3.75
C LEU A 240 8.93 16.06 -4.22
N GLU A 241 10.13 16.19 -3.64
CA GLU A 241 11.12 17.18 -4.09
C GLU A 241 11.61 16.92 -5.51
N LYS A 242 11.64 15.64 -5.95
CA LYS A 242 12.09 15.25 -7.30
C LYS A 242 11.17 15.81 -8.39
N VAL A 243 9.89 15.97 -8.08
CA VAL A 243 8.89 16.54 -9.00
C VAL A 243 8.67 18.04 -8.79
N GLY A 244 9.43 18.67 -7.88
CA GLY A 244 9.40 20.12 -7.66
C GLY A 244 8.48 20.60 -6.54
N ILE A 245 7.87 19.70 -5.77
CA ILE A 245 7.11 20.04 -4.56
C ILE A 245 8.10 20.21 -3.41
N GLN A 246 8.29 21.45 -2.95
CA GLN A 246 9.34 21.78 -1.96
C GLN A 246 8.83 21.92 -0.53
N ALA A 247 7.52 22.00 -0.35
CA ALA A 247 6.90 22.14 0.95
C ALA A 247 5.52 21.50 0.95
N LEU A 248 5.14 20.95 2.10
CA LEU A 248 3.78 20.54 2.41
C LEU A 248 3.24 21.42 3.54
N PHE A 249 1.95 21.69 3.48
CA PHE A 249 1.26 22.60 4.38
C PHE A 249 0.12 21.89 5.07
N ARG A 250 0.06 21.97 6.40
CA ARG A 250 -1.04 21.43 7.19
C ARG A 250 -1.72 22.54 7.97
N GLY A 251 -2.96 22.79 7.62
CA GLY A 251 -3.84 23.63 8.44
C GLY A 251 -4.45 22.80 9.55
N THR A 252 -4.25 23.22 10.78
CA THR A 252 -4.77 22.52 11.95
C THR A 252 -5.03 23.51 13.08
N THR A 253 -5.39 23.00 14.25
CA THR A 253 -5.60 23.81 15.45
C THR A 253 -4.75 23.35 16.62
N ARG A 254 -4.51 24.26 17.56
CA ARG A 254 -4.07 23.96 18.91
C ARG A 254 -5.17 24.28 19.92
N SER A 255 -5.26 23.50 20.99
CA SER A 255 -6.09 23.81 22.16
C SER A 255 -5.59 25.09 22.87
N THR A 256 -6.37 25.61 23.81
CA THR A 256 -5.91 26.70 24.69
C THR A 256 -4.66 26.33 25.50
N ASN A 257 -4.47 25.04 25.76
CA ASN A 257 -3.31 24.49 26.49
C ASN A 257 -2.12 24.21 25.57
N GLY A 258 -2.28 24.42 24.25
CA GLY A 258 -1.23 24.22 23.24
C GLY A 258 -1.24 22.84 22.59
N ASP A 259 -2.14 21.94 22.98
CA ASP A 259 -2.21 20.57 22.44
C ASP A 259 -2.62 20.61 20.97
N LEU A 260 -1.91 19.83 20.14
CA LEU A 260 -2.22 19.75 18.71
C LEU A 260 -3.52 18.98 18.49
N PHE A 261 -4.35 19.46 17.58
CA PHE A 261 -5.48 18.67 17.10
C PHE A 261 -4.99 17.45 16.31
N ILE A 262 -5.28 16.27 16.87
CA ILE A 262 -4.82 14.97 16.37
C ILE A 262 -5.64 14.42 15.19
N GLY A 263 -6.60 15.20 14.68
CA GLY A 263 -7.48 14.78 13.60
C GLY A 263 -8.69 13.97 14.09
N ASN A 264 -9.49 13.49 13.14
CA ASN A 264 -10.54 12.51 13.43
C ASN A 264 -9.97 11.09 13.36
N ILE A 265 -10.78 10.07 13.67
CA ILE A 265 -10.34 8.67 13.66
C ILE A 265 -9.67 8.27 12.33
N ASN A 266 -10.17 8.81 11.22
CA ASN A 266 -9.62 8.54 9.90
C ASN A 266 -8.22 9.17 9.72
N SER A 267 -7.96 10.37 10.24
CA SER A 267 -6.61 10.97 10.20
C SER A 267 -5.61 10.27 11.11
N ILE A 268 -6.09 9.56 12.13
CA ILE A 268 -5.25 8.78 13.05
C ILE A 268 -4.90 7.42 12.42
N GLU A 269 -5.87 6.79 11.76
CA GLU A 269 -5.75 5.46 11.16
C GLU A 269 -5.14 5.47 9.75
N TYR A 270 -5.48 6.48 8.94
CA TYR A 270 -5.11 6.58 7.52
C TYR A 270 -4.16 7.76 7.24
N GLY A 271 -3.51 8.30 8.27
CA GLY A 271 -2.42 9.27 8.11
C GLY A 271 -2.84 10.74 8.12
N ALA A 272 -1.84 11.60 8.26
CA ALA A 272 -2.00 13.03 8.44
C ALA A 272 -2.16 13.75 7.09
N SER A 273 -3.31 14.40 6.92
CA SER A 273 -3.61 15.22 5.74
C SER A 273 -2.77 16.50 5.72
N THR A 274 -2.18 16.78 4.56
CA THR A 274 -1.47 18.00 4.19
C THR A 274 -1.89 18.43 2.79
N SER A 275 -1.52 19.63 2.36
CA SER A 275 -1.71 20.10 0.99
C SER A 275 -0.40 20.58 0.39
N THR A 276 -0.26 20.46 -0.92
CA THR A 276 0.82 21.13 -1.67
C THR A 276 0.57 22.63 -1.84
N ASP A 277 -0.65 23.09 -1.56
CA ASP A 277 -1.05 24.50 -1.68
C ASP A 277 -1.35 25.10 -0.29
N PRO A 278 -0.59 26.14 0.15
CA PRO A 278 -0.79 26.77 1.44
C PRO A 278 -2.18 27.39 1.61
N ILE A 279 -2.81 27.89 0.54
CA ILE A 279 -4.14 28.51 0.60
C ILE A 279 -5.18 27.48 1.05
N ARG A 280 -5.10 26.25 0.50
CA ARG A 280 -6.00 25.15 0.88
C ARG A 280 -5.84 24.77 2.34
N ALA A 281 -4.59 24.59 2.77
CA ALA A 281 -4.28 24.33 4.17
C ALA A 281 -4.81 25.46 5.09
N ILE A 282 -4.64 26.73 4.70
CA ILE A 282 -5.12 27.86 5.48
C ILE A 282 -6.65 27.87 5.61
N ILE A 283 -7.40 27.56 4.54
CA ILE A 283 -8.86 27.44 4.58
C ILE A 283 -9.30 26.42 5.65
N PHE A 284 -8.68 25.23 5.67
CA PHE A 284 -8.99 24.21 6.68
C PHE A 284 -8.63 24.63 8.11
N ALA A 285 -7.52 25.37 8.30
CA ALA A 285 -7.19 25.93 9.61
C ALA A 285 -8.18 27.01 10.06
N ILE A 286 -8.69 27.85 9.15
CA ILE A 286 -9.73 28.84 9.48
C ILE A 286 -11.03 28.13 9.85
N GLU A 287 -11.47 27.13 9.07
CA GLU A 287 -12.67 26.35 9.36
C GLU A 287 -12.57 25.66 10.73
N SER A 288 -11.48 24.93 10.98
CA SER A 288 -11.27 24.22 12.24
C SER A 288 -11.16 25.15 13.45
N SER A 289 -10.54 26.32 13.30
CA SER A 289 -10.40 27.32 14.38
C SER A 289 -11.61 28.23 14.58
N SER A 290 -12.62 28.12 13.72
CA SER A 290 -13.88 28.88 13.87
C SER A 290 -14.78 28.32 14.97
N LYS A 291 -14.44 27.13 15.52
CA LYS A 291 -15.04 26.50 16.70
C LYS A 291 -14.44 27.10 17.98
N SER A 292 -15.22 27.15 19.06
CA SER A 292 -14.74 27.70 20.35
C SER A 292 -13.60 26.85 20.94
N GLY A 293 -12.64 27.50 21.59
CA GLY A 293 -11.59 26.84 22.38
C GLY A 293 -10.33 26.39 21.60
N THR A 294 -10.19 26.76 20.33
CA THR A 294 -9.03 26.39 19.51
C THR A 294 -8.40 27.58 18.80
N LYS A 295 -7.10 27.47 18.47
CA LYS A 295 -6.34 28.46 17.71
C LYS A 295 -5.82 27.83 16.42
N GLY A 296 -6.14 28.42 15.28
CA GLY A 296 -5.68 27.93 13.98
C GLY A 296 -4.19 28.17 13.79
N VAL A 297 -3.49 27.16 13.26
CA VAL A 297 -2.07 27.21 12.95
C VAL A 297 -1.82 26.58 11.59
N LEU A 298 -0.77 27.06 10.91
CA LEU A 298 -0.23 26.45 9.70
C LEU A 298 1.12 25.81 10.05
N GLN A 299 1.18 24.48 9.94
CA GLN A 299 2.42 23.72 10.06
C GLN A 299 3.02 23.50 8.68
N ILE A 300 4.34 23.68 8.57
CA ILE A 300 5.08 23.51 7.31
C ILE A 300 6.07 22.37 7.47
N TYR A 301 6.13 21.53 6.43
CA TYR A 301 7.05 20.41 6.32
C TYR A 301 7.86 20.51 5.05
N ILE A 302 9.12 20.07 5.12
CA ILE A 302 9.97 19.93 3.95
C ILE A 302 10.02 18.44 3.61
N PRO A 303 9.69 18.01 2.38
CA PRO A 303 9.58 16.60 2.08
C PRO A 303 10.86 15.80 2.36
N LYS A 304 12.06 16.35 2.12
CA LYS A 304 13.33 15.67 2.49
C LYS A 304 13.48 15.34 3.98
N ASN A 305 12.82 16.11 4.86
CA ASN A 305 12.87 15.88 6.29
C ASN A 305 11.92 14.76 6.71
N LEU A 306 10.96 14.39 5.86
CA LEU A 306 10.00 13.31 6.06
C LEU A 306 10.55 11.95 5.59
N LYS A 307 11.89 11.80 5.60
CA LYS A 307 12.58 10.60 5.15
C LYS A 307 12.08 9.37 5.92
N GLY A 308 11.76 8.31 5.17
CA GLY A 308 11.23 7.06 5.72
C GLY A 308 9.73 7.07 6.02
N LEU A 309 9.03 8.16 5.70
CA LEU A 309 7.56 8.21 5.71
C LEU A 309 7.02 8.02 4.29
N ASN A 310 6.04 7.14 4.17
CA ASN A 310 5.29 6.94 2.93
C ASN A 310 4.14 7.95 2.85
N LEU A 311 3.61 8.15 1.65
CA LEU A 311 2.35 8.84 1.45
C LEU A 311 1.18 7.85 1.58
N GLN A 312 -0.05 8.28 1.33
CA GLN A 312 -1.21 7.41 1.08
C GLN A 312 -1.94 7.86 -0.18
N ALA A 313 -2.78 6.97 -0.72
CA ALA A 313 -3.66 7.32 -1.83
C ALA A 313 -4.55 8.50 -1.43
N PRO A 314 -4.73 9.50 -2.31
CA PRO A 314 -5.47 10.68 -1.95
C PRO A 314 -6.97 10.38 -1.92
N ASN A 315 -7.74 11.28 -1.30
CA ASN A 315 -9.19 11.17 -1.32
C ASN A 315 -9.78 11.60 -2.69
N PHE A 316 -11.07 11.31 -2.93
CA PHE A 316 -11.75 11.63 -4.20
C PHE A 316 -11.82 13.14 -4.55
N ARG A 317 -11.44 14.01 -3.63
CA ARG A 317 -11.42 15.48 -3.74
C ARG A 317 -10.01 16.03 -3.94
N VAL A 318 -9.02 15.19 -4.26
CA VAL A 318 -7.62 15.60 -4.48
C VAL A 318 -7.47 16.76 -5.45
N SER A 319 -8.26 16.79 -6.52
CA SER A 319 -8.25 17.87 -7.51
C SER A 319 -8.69 19.22 -6.91
N LYS A 320 -9.48 19.20 -5.85
CA LYS A 320 -9.97 20.39 -5.13
C LYS A 320 -9.01 20.83 -4.02
N GLU A 321 -8.47 19.87 -3.27
CA GLU A 321 -7.71 20.10 -2.04
C GLU A 321 -6.19 20.12 -2.25
N LEU A 322 -5.74 19.59 -3.39
CA LEU A 322 -4.32 19.31 -3.68
C LEU A 322 -3.68 18.56 -2.51
N GLU A 323 -4.41 17.57 -1.99
CA GLU A 323 -4.09 16.84 -0.78
C GLU A 323 -2.90 15.90 -1.01
N VAL A 324 -2.03 15.84 0.00
CA VAL A 324 -1.03 14.80 0.20
C VAL A 324 -1.22 14.24 1.60
N ILE A 325 -1.56 12.97 1.70
CA ILE A 325 -1.67 12.27 2.97
C ILE A 325 -0.31 11.66 3.30
N VAL A 326 0.29 12.05 4.43
CA VAL A 326 1.53 11.42 4.92
C VAL A 326 1.14 10.28 5.86
N ASN A 327 1.65 9.07 5.59
CA ASN A 327 1.33 7.84 6.32
C ASN A 327 2.00 7.80 7.70
N THR A 328 1.58 8.71 8.57
CA THR A 328 1.98 8.81 9.96
C THR A 328 0.89 9.58 10.73
N SER A 329 0.83 9.39 12.04
CA SER A 329 -0.13 10.12 12.86
C SER A 329 0.15 11.63 12.84
N PRO A 330 -0.87 12.49 12.96
CA PRO A 330 -0.74 13.92 13.18
C PRO A 330 0.27 14.36 14.24
N GLU A 331 0.35 13.61 15.34
CA GLU A 331 1.30 13.86 16.43
C GLU A 331 2.73 13.59 15.96
N ASN A 332 2.97 12.42 15.35
CA ASN A 332 4.29 12.07 14.83
C ASN A 332 4.74 13.01 13.73
N LEU A 333 3.83 13.39 12.82
CA LEU A 333 4.15 14.34 11.75
C LEU A 333 4.60 15.69 12.33
N SER A 334 4.00 16.15 13.42
CA SER A 334 4.32 17.44 14.03
C SER A 334 5.77 17.55 14.53
N ASN A 335 6.42 16.42 14.83
CA ASN A 335 7.85 16.39 15.17
C ASN A 335 8.76 16.80 14.00
N PHE A 336 8.24 16.76 12.76
CA PHE A 336 8.95 17.17 11.54
C PHE A 336 8.66 18.61 11.11
N THR A 337 7.83 19.35 11.86
CA THR A 337 7.46 20.72 11.52
C THR A 337 8.69 21.63 11.53
N VAL A 338 9.00 22.25 10.39
CA VAL A 338 10.14 23.17 10.27
C VAL A 338 9.78 24.60 10.69
N LYS A 339 8.50 24.96 10.53
CA LYS A 339 7.95 26.24 10.95
C LYS A 339 6.46 26.06 11.19
N GLU A 340 5.99 26.65 12.29
CA GLU A 340 4.57 26.80 12.57
C GLU A 340 4.29 28.29 12.70
N ILE A 341 3.19 28.77 12.11
CA ILE A 341 2.76 30.16 12.23
C ILE A 341 1.27 30.24 12.60
N PRO A 342 0.84 31.26 13.35
CA PRO A 342 -0.57 31.52 13.58
C PRO A 342 -1.33 31.72 12.27
N ILE A 343 -2.58 31.24 12.20
CA ILE A 343 -3.39 31.33 10.98
C ILE A 343 -3.63 32.77 10.51
N LYS A 344 -3.67 33.71 11.45
CA LYS A 344 -3.79 35.16 11.18
C LYS A 344 -2.61 35.67 10.35
N ASP A 345 -1.40 35.22 10.67
CA ASP A 345 -0.19 35.65 9.99
C ASP A 345 -0.05 34.94 8.65
N ALA A 346 -0.43 33.67 8.58
CA ALA A 346 -0.52 32.94 7.32
C ALA A 346 -1.47 33.61 6.32
N ARG A 347 -2.66 34.04 6.75
CA ARG A 347 -3.62 34.79 5.92
C ARG A 347 -3.06 36.12 5.41
N LYS A 348 -2.44 36.91 6.29
CA LYS A 348 -1.80 38.18 5.89
C LYS A 348 -0.69 37.95 4.87
N LEU A 349 0.02 36.83 4.98
CA LEU A 349 1.07 36.51 4.02
C LEU A 349 0.49 36.09 2.67
N VAL A 350 -0.62 35.34 2.63
CA VAL A 350 -1.32 35.05 1.37
C VAL A 350 -1.75 36.34 0.67
N GLU A 351 -2.35 37.28 1.40
CA GLU A 351 -2.71 38.60 0.85
C GLU A 351 -1.49 39.34 0.30
N LYS A 352 -0.38 39.35 1.05
CA LYS A 352 0.87 40.02 0.62
C LYS A 352 1.47 39.38 -0.64
N VAL A 353 1.51 38.05 -0.71
CA VAL A 353 2.23 37.32 -1.78
C VAL A 353 1.38 37.19 -3.04
N TYR A 354 0.06 37.04 -2.89
CA TYR A 354 -0.84 36.70 -4.00
C TYR A 354 -1.96 37.71 -4.23
N GLY A 355 -2.17 38.69 -3.34
CA GLY A 355 -3.32 39.60 -3.41
C GLY A 355 -4.66 38.90 -3.17
N ILE A 356 -4.66 37.77 -2.43
CA ILE A 356 -5.84 36.96 -2.16
C ILE A 356 -6.25 37.10 -0.71
N SER A 357 -7.42 37.69 -0.49
CA SER A 357 -7.97 37.88 0.86
C SER A 357 -8.79 36.66 1.24
N LEU A 358 -8.42 36.03 2.36
CA LEU A 358 -9.11 34.87 2.90
C LEU A 358 -9.98 35.27 4.09
N ASP A 359 -11.11 34.58 4.27
CA ASP A 359 -12.06 34.84 5.36
C ASP A 359 -11.41 34.77 6.75
N THR A 360 -11.89 35.57 7.71
CA THR A 360 -11.43 35.49 9.11
C THR A 360 -12.04 34.34 9.88
N LYS A 361 -13.18 33.84 9.43
CA LYS A 361 -13.97 32.79 10.08
C LYS A 361 -14.76 32.05 9.01
N ILE A 362 -14.78 30.73 9.09
CA ILE A 362 -15.55 29.84 8.22
C ILE A 362 -16.38 28.96 9.16
N SER A 363 -17.65 29.31 9.34
CA SER A 363 -18.54 28.69 10.34
C SER A 363 -19.17 27.37 9.88
N ASN A 364 -19.09 27.05 8.59
CA ASN A 364 -19.64 25.82 8.05
C ASN A 364 -18.79 25.29 6.88
N THR A 365 -18.90 23.99 6.65
CA THR A 365 -18.15 23.27 5.62
C THR A 365 -18.57 23.64 4.20
N GLN A 366 -19.78 24.15 4.00
CA GLN A 366 -20.22 24.63 2.68
C GLN A 366 -19.37 25.83 2.23
N ARG A 367 -19.15 26.82 3.10
CA ARG A 367 -18.31 27.98 2.78
C ARG A 367 -16.85 27.58 2.54
N ALA A 368 -16.32 26.63 3.31
CA ALA A 368 -14.99 26.06 3.03
C ALA A 368 -14.95 25.45 1.62
N ASN A 369 -16.00 24.71 1.25
CA ASN A 369 -16.12 24.08 -0.07
C ASN A 369 -16.22 25.07 -1.22
N GLU A 370 -16.91 26.20 -1.04
CA GLU A 370 -16.99 27.29 -2.02
C GLU A 370 -15.61 27.93 -2.22
N LEU A 371 -14.94 28.31 -1.12
CA LEU A 371 -13.60 28.91 -1.17
C LEU A 371 -12.57 28.02 -1.88
N LEU A 372 -12.60 26.71 -1.61
CA LEU A 372 -11.71 25.74 -2.28
C LEU A 372 -11.95 25.64 -3.80
N ALA A 373 -13.18 25.91 -4.26
CA ALA A 373 -13.55 25.89 -5.66
C ALA A 373 -13.25 27.21 -6.37
N GLU A 374 -13.52 28.34 -5.73
CA GLU A 374 -13.41 29.70 -6.29
C GLU A 374 -11.97 30.21 -6.34
N ILE A 375 -11.19 29.96 -5.28
CA ILE A 375 -9.85 30.53 -5.18
C ILE A 375 -8.89 29.80 -6.12
N THR A 376 -8.03 30.54 -6.81
CA THR A 376 -7.01 29.99 -7.70
C THR A 376 -6.11 28.98 -6.97
N LYS A 377 -5.84 27.85 -7.62
CA LYS A 377 -4.90 26.81 -7.16
C LYS A 377 -3.47 27.22 -7.48
N LEU A 378 -2.55 26.97 -6.56
CA LEU A 378 -1.15 27.32 -6.75
C LEU A 378 -0.37 26.18 -7.42
N THR A 379 0.53 26.53 -8.33
CA THR A 379 1.55 25.60 -8.85
C THR A 379 2.60 25.30 -7.78
N PRO A 380 3.38 24.20 -7.90
CA PRO A 380 4.47 23.90 -6.95
C PRO A 380 5.49 25.04 -6.81
N LYS A 381 5.75 25.77 -7.90
CA LYS A 381 6.64 26.95 -7.89
C LYS A 381 6.05 28.07 -7.04
N GLN A 382 4.78 28.42 -7.23
CA GLN A 382 4.12 29.46 -6.46
C GLN A 382 4.05 29.07 -4.97
N ALA A 383 3.69 27.83 -4.65
CA ALA A 383 3.68 27.35 -3.26
C ALA A 383 5.07 27.42 -2.60
N SER A 384 6.14 27.14 -3.34
CA SER A 384 7.53 27.34 -2.88
C SER A 384 7.85 28.80 -2.58
N GLU A 385 7.30 29.76 -3.33
CA GLU A 385 7.48 31.20 -3.06
C GLU A 385 6.86 31.60 -1.71
N PHE A 386 5.67 31.10 -1.37
CA PHE A 386 5.08 31.29 -0.04
C PHE A 386 5.95 30.68 1.06
N TYR A 387 6.42 29.44 0.88
CA TYR A 387 7.33 28.80 1.83
C TYR A 387 8.58 29.65 2.10
N LYS A 388 9.22 30.18 1.05
CA LYS A 388 10.40 31.05 1.16
C LYS A 388 10.13 32.34 1.93
N GLU A 389 8.93 32.90 1.84
CA GLU A 389 8.55 34.07 2.63
C GLU A 389 8.24 33.70 4.09
N VAL A 390 7.58 32.57 4.34
CA VAL A 390 7.27 32.13 5.71
C VAL A 390 8.53 31.89 6.53
N ILE A 391 9.57 31.25 5.97
CA ILE A 391 10.81 30.97 6.70
C ILE A 391 11.59 32.24 7.07
N LYS A 392 11.34 33.38 6.42
CA LYS A 392 11.93 34.68 6.74
C LYS A 392 11.24 35.37 7.92
N LEU A 393 10.02 34.94 8.28
CA LEU A 393 9.32 35.50 9.43
C LEU A 393 10.10 35.16 10.71
N LYS A 394 10.36 36.20 11.53
CA LYS A 394 10.96 36.02 12.86
C LYS A 394 10.10 35.05 13.69
N LYS A 395 10.76 34.32 14.60
CA LYS A 395 10.05 33.38 15.50
C LYS A 395 9.06 34.11 16.38
#